data_AF-A0A2G6C9H0-F1
#
_entry.id   AF-A0A2G6C9H0-F1
#
_cell.length_a   1.000
_cell.length_b   1.000
_cell.length_c   1.000
_cell.angle_alpha   90.00
_cell.angle_beta   90.00
_cell.angle_gamma   90.00
#
_symmetry.space_group_name_H-M   'P 1'
#
loop_
_entity.id
_entity.type
_entity.pdbx_description
1 polymer ?
#
loop_
_entity_poly.entity_id
_entity_poly.type
_entity_poly.pdbx_seq_one_letter_code
_entity_poly.pdbx_strand_id
1 'polypeptide(L)'
;MIYVTSNRRHLMPEYLADNFNAHSEAGDTQPETVAPFDERLSLIDRFGLSLSFPPMTEEIYLTIVDNLFRSIRVDKQQLHEEAKRFAQQRGGHSGQTARHFFNHYHIYL
;
A
#
# COMPACT_ATOMS: atom_id res chain seq x y z
N MET A 1 -22.50 -6.41 -4.05
CA MET A 1 -21.12 -6.27 -4.58
C MET A 1 -20.40 -5.25 -3.71
N ILE A 2 -19.27 -5.62 -3.11
CA ILE A 2 -18.44 -4.70 -2.33
C ILE A 2 -17.36 -4.17 -3.28
N TYR A 3 -17.41 -2.87 -3.57
CA TYR A 3 -16.41 -2.20 -4.40
C TYR A 3 -15.38 -1.55 -3.46
N VAL A 4 -14.15 -2.04 -3.48
CA VAL A 4 -13.03 -1.41 -2.76
C VAL A 4 -12.36 -0.46 -3.75
N THR A 5 -12.30 0.84 -3.44
CA THR A 5 -11.66 1.82 -4.32
C THR A 5 -10.14 1.66 -4.25
N SER A 6 -9.57 1.28 -5.37
CA SER A 6 -8.13 1.12 -5.58
C SER A 6 -7.43 2.46 -5.47
N ASN A 7 -6.51 2.57 -4.52
CA ASN A 7 -5.22 3.26 -4.65
C ASN A 7 -5.24 4.71 -5.20
N ARG A 8 -5.05 5.68 -4.31
CA ARG A 8 -4.95 7.14 -4.59
C ARG A 8 -3.83 7.53 -5.57
N ARG A 9 -2.92 6.60 -5.88
CA ARG A 9 -1.78 6.80 -6.79
C ARG A 9 -2.15 6.80 -8.29
N HIS A 10 -3.41 6.53 -8.64
CA HIS A 10 -3.92 6.57 -10.02
C HIS A 10 -5.14 7.50 -10.19
N LEU A 11 -5.37 8.43 -9.28
CA LEU A 11 -6.35 9.50 -9.49
C LEU A 11 -5.69 10.65 -10.27
N MET A 12 -5.40 10.42 -11.55
CA MET A 12 -5.31 11.50 -12.52
C MET A 12 -6.71 11.65 -13.11
N PRO A 13 -7.47 12.72 -12.81
CA PRO A 13 -8.71 12.96 -13.51
C PRO A 13 -8.35 13.32 -14.95
N GLU A 14 -8.71 12.41 -15.84
CA GLU A 14 -8.80 12.65 -17.26
C GLU A 14 -9.60 13.94 -17.49
N TYR A 15 -9.14 14.71 -18.48
CA TYR A 15 -9.57 16.08 -18.74
C TYR A 15 -11.09 16.22 -18.75
N LEU A 16 -11.58 17.27 -18.07
CA LEU A 16 -12.88 17.93 -18.21
C LEU A 16 -13.08 18.46 -19.65
N ALA A 17 -12.97 17.58 -20.65
CA ALA A 17 -13.26 17.85 -22.05
C ALA A 17 -14.71 17.49 -22.40
N ASP A 18 -15.59 17.44 -21.41
CA ASP A 18 -17.02 17.11 -21.56
C ASP A 18 -17.94 18.27 -21.13
N ASN A 19 -17.39 19.49 -21.06
CA ASN A 19 -18.17 20.72 -20.91
C ASN A 19 -18.55 21.33 -22.27
N PHE A 20 -18.50 20.56 -23.36
CA PHE A 20 -19.12 20.92 -24.63
C PHE A 20 -20.51 20.27 -24.67
N ASN A 21 -21.55 21.09 -24.85
CA ASN A 21 -22.97 20.72 -25.03
C ASN A 21 -23.88 20.85 -23.80
N ALA A 22 -23.95 22.05 -23.21
CA ALA A 22 -25.22 22.51 -22.65
C ALA A 22 -25.30 24.04 -22.64
N HIS A 23 -26.26 24.56 -23.40
CA HIS A 23 -26.83 25.91 -23.34
C HIS A 23 -26.16 27.03 -24.15
N SER A 24 -26.53 27.08 -25.42
CA SER A 24 -26.73 28.33 -26.16
C SER A 24 -28.05 29.00 -25.75
N GLU A 25 -28.07 30.33 -25.87
CA GLU A 25 -29.23 31.25 -25.90
C GLU A 25 -29.69 31.91 -24.58
N ALA A 26 -29.32 33.19 -24.47
CA ALA A 26 -30.04 34.34 -23.91
C ALA A 26 -30.06 34.61 -22.39
N GLY A 27 -29.48 35.76 -22.00
CA GLY A 27 -29.89 36.56 -20.85
C GLY A 27 -28.78 36.91 -19.88
N ASP A 28 -28.47 38.20 -19.77
CA ASP A 28 -27.54 38.80 -18.79
C ASP A 28 -27.84 38.36 -17.34
N THR A 29 -26.90 37.63 -16.72
CA THR A 29 -26.65 37.73 -15.27
C THR A 29 -25.17 37.43 -14.97
N GLN A 30 -24.63 38.27 -14.09
CA GLN A 30 -23.24 38.38 -13.61
C GLN A 30 -22.66 37.04 -13.05
N PRO A 31 -21.32 36.85 -12.99
CA PRO A 31 -20.73 35.54 -12.72
C PRO A 31 -20.70 35.22 -11.23
N GLU A 32 -21.57 34.31 -10.80
CA GLU A 32 -21.49 33.62 -9.49
C GLU A 32 -20.33 32.61 -9.50
N THR A 33 -19.10 33.10 -9.69
CA THR A 33 -17.90 32.27 -9.53
C THR A 33 -17.70 32.01 -8.04
N VAL A 34 -17.37 30.76 -7.72
CA VAL A 34 -16.91 30.24 -6.41
C VAL A 34 -18.04 30.13 -5.36
N ALA A 35 -18.48 28.97 -4.86
CA ALA A 35 -17.77 27.74 -4.56
C ALA A 35 -18.75 26.56 -4.32
N PRO A 36 -18.47 25.36 -4.82
CA PRO A 36 -18.84 24.13 -4.13
C PRO A 36 -17.54 23.49 -3.65
N PHE A 37 -16.89 24.09 -2.67
CA PHE A 37 -15.60 23.58 -2.22
C PHE A 37 -15.41 23.73 -0.72
N ASP A 38 -16.24 23.03 0.07
CA ASP A 38 -15.72 22.51 1.34
C ASP A 38 -16.51 21.31 1.91
N GLU A 39 -16.60 20.22 1.14
CA GLU A 39 -16.91 18.89 1.71
C GLU A 39 -15.80 17.88 1.38
N ARG A 40 -14.56 18.36 1.32
CA ARG A 40 -13.38 17.51 1.24
C ARG A 40 -12.38 17.80 2.36
N LEU A 41 -12.87 18.10 3.57
CA LEU A 41 -12.11 17.77 4.78
C LEU A 41 -11.87 16.27 4.76
N SER A 42 -10.71 15.91 4.21
CA SER A 42 -10.34 14.53 3.99
C SER A 42 -10.31 13.82 5.35
N LEU A 43 -10.56 12.51 5.37
CA LEU A 43 -10.52 11.71 6.60
C LEU A 43 -9.23 11.97 7.43
N ILE A 44 -8.13 12.36 6.78
CA ILE A 44 -6.84 12.72 7.38
C ILE A 44 -6.96 13.97 8.26
N ASP A 45 -7.67 15.02 7.83
CA ASP A 45 -7.86 16.25 8.62
C ASP A 45 -8.75 16.01 9.85
N ARG A 46 -9.67 15.04 9.78
CA ARG A 46 -10.57 14.71 10.90
C ARG A 46 -9.87 13.93 12.02
N PHE A 47 -8.86 13.12 11.69
CA PHE A 47 -8.15 12.32 12.68
C PHE A 47 -6.79 12.91 13.07
N GLY A 48 -6.15 13.70 12.21
CA GLY A 48 -4.85 14.33 12.49
C GLY A 48 -3.70 13.35 12.77
N LEU A 49 -3.91 12.04 12.61
CA LEU A 49 -2.95 11.00 12.91
C LEU A 49 -2.26 10.52 11.62
N SER A 50 -0.93 10.61 11.61
CA SER A 50 -0.08 9.99 10.60
C SER A 50 0.67 8.83 11.22
N LEU A 51 0.54 7.63 10.63
CA LEU A 51 1.32 6.46 11.01
C LEU A 51 2.54 6.36 10.11
N SER A 52 3.73 6.39 10.72
CA SER A 52 4.99 6.16 10.01
C SER A 52 5.39 4.69 10.13
N PHE A 53 5.88 4.14 9.02
CA PHE A 53 6.42 2.78 8.99
C PHE A 53 7.94 2.87 8.84
N PRO A 54 8.72 2.49 9.87
CA PRO A 54 10.17 2.46 9.74
C PRO A 54 10.59 1.41 8.70
N PRO A 55 11.76 1.59 8.07
CA PRO A 55 12.29 0.62 7.13
C PRO A 55 12.55 -0.72 7.84
N MET A 56 12.36 -1.81 7.11
CA MET A 56 12.62 -3.16 7.62
C MET A 56 14.13 -3.42 7.67
N THR A 57 14.67 -3.72 8.85
CA THR A 57 16.06 -4.15 9.03
C THR A 57 16.18 -5.67 8.87
N GLU A 58 17.40 -6.14 8.60
CA GLU A 58 17.70 -7.58 8.54
C GLU A 58 17.36 -8.29 9.86
N GLU A 59 17.66 -7.67 10.99
CA GLU A 59 17.39 -8.22 12.33
C GLU A 59 15.89 -8.45 12.57
N ILE A 60 15.05 -7.46 12.22
CA ILE A 60 13.59 -7.61 12.32
C ILE A 60 13.10 -8.70 11.36
N TYR A 61 13.66 -8.77 10.15
CA TYR A 61 13.35 -9.82 9.20
C TYR A 61 13.67 -11.22 9.73
N LEU A 62 14.86 -11.44 10.29
CA LEU A 62 15.24 -12.72 10.89
C LEU A 62 14.39 -13.05 12.12
N THR A 63 13.99 -12.04 12.90
CA THR A 63 13.06 -12.24 14.03
C THR A 63 11.69 -12.73 13.55
N ILE A 64 11.19 -12.24 12.41
CA ILE A 64 9.94 -12.74 11.81
C ILE A 64 10.12 -14.19 11.35
N VAL A 65 11.25 -14.51 10.71
CA VAL A 65 11.57 -15.88 10.29
C VAL A 65 11.60 -16.82 11.50
N ASP A 66 12.31 -16.47 12.57
CA ASP A 66 12.35 -17.26 13.81
C ASP A 66 10.95 -17.56 14.37
N ASN A 67 10.08 -16.55 14.37
CA ASN A 67 8.71 -16.70 14.85
C ASN A 67 7.87 -17.62 13.98
N LEU A 68 8.07 -17.60 12.66
CA LEU A 68 7.39 -18.50 11.72
C LEU A 68 7.84 -19.96 11.92
N PHE A 69 9.11 -20.19 12.25
CA PHE A 69 9.69 -21.51 12.44
C PHE A 69 9.67 -22.02 13.89
N ARG A 70 9.06 -21.29 14.84
CA ARG A 70 9.08 -21.62 16.28
C ARG A 70 8.64 -23.04 16.65
N SER A 71 7.79 -23.66 15.84
CA SER A 71 7.25 -25.02 16.06
C SER A 71 7.99 -26.10 15.29
N ILE A 72 9.02 -25.74 14.51
CA ILE A 72 9.77 -26.66 13.65
C ILE A 72 11.20 -26.74 14.18
N ARG A 73 11.71 -27.96 14.37
CA ARG A 73 13.11 -28.15 14.73
C ARG A 73 13.98 -28.03 13.49
N VAL A 74 14.61 -26.88 13.34
CA VAL A 74 15.59 -26.58 12.28
C VAL A 74 16.84 -25.96 12.91
N ASP A 75 17.98 -26.13 12.25
CA ASP A 75 19.18 -25.40 12.64
C ASP A 75 18.98 -23.91 12.34
N LYS A 76 19.02 -23.09 13.40
CA LYS A 76 18.77 -21.66 13.33
C LYS A 76 19.80 -20.94 12.45
N GLN A 77 21.06 -21.38 12.49
CA GLN A 77 22.12 -20.72 11.74
C GLN A 77 21.93 -20.95 10.23
N GLN A 78 21.71 -22.20 9.81
CA GLN A 78 21.39 -22.52 8.42
C GLN A 78 20.10 -21.83 7.95
N LEU A 79 19.05 -21.85 8.79
CA LEU A 79 17.79 -21.17 8.47
C LEU A 79 17.99 -19.68 8.16
N HIS A 80 18.81 -19.00 8.95
CA HIS A 80 19.10 -17.58 8.76
C HIS A 80 19.86 -17.32 7.47
N GLU A 81 20.87 -18.14 7.16
CA GLU A 81 21.63 -18.01 5.91
C GLU A 81 20.74 -18.21 4.68
N GLU A 82 19.88 -19.22 4.70
CA GLU A 82 18.95 -19.49 3.60
C GLU A 82 17.90 -18.38 3.46
N ALA A 83 17.35 -17.90 4.57
CA ALA A 83 16.40 -16.78 4.56
C ALA A 83 17.03 -15.51 3.97
N LYS A 84 18.27 -15.19 4.34
CA LYS A 84 19.01 -14.05 3.77
C LYS A 84 19.20 -14.21 2.27
N ARG A 85 19.64 -15.39 1.80
CA ARG A 85 19.79 -15.68 0.36
C ARG A 85 18.46 -15.55 -0.38
N PHE A 86 17.39 -16.09 0.18
CA PHE A 86 16.05 -16.01 -0.39
C PHE A 86 15.58 -14.55 -0.51
N ALA A 87 15.81 -13.73 0.51
CA ALA A 87 15.46 -12.32 0.51
C ALA A 87 16.26 -11.53 -0.55
N GLN A 88 17.57 -11.76 -0.66
CA GLN A 88 18.43 -11.13 -1.66
C GLN A 88 17.95 -11.41 -3.09
N GLN A 89 17.48 -12.64 -3.37
CA GLN A 89 16.97 -13.02 -4.69
C GLN A 89 15.61 -12.41 -5.04
N ARG A 90 14.78 -12.07 -4.04
CA ARG A 90 13.38 -11.63 -4.24
C ARG A 90 13.11 -10.17 -3.93
N GLY A 91 14.14 -9.33 -3.88
CA GLY A 91 13.98 -7.88 -3.74
C GLY A 91 13.99 -7.37 -2.30
N GLY A 92 14.58 -8.11 -1.37
CA GLY A 92 14.97 -7.63 -0.04
C GLY A 92 14.09 -8.10 1.11
N HIS A 93 14.31 -7.45 2.26
CA HIS A 93 13.70 -7.82 3.55
C HIS A 93 12.30 -7.22 3.69
N SER A 94 11.29 -8.09 3.75
CA SER A 94 9.92 -7.72 4.09
C SER A 94 9.23 -8.86 4.85
N GLY A 95 8.17 -8.55 5.59
CA GLY A 95 7.33 -9.58 6.23
C GLY A 95 6.70 -10.52 5.21
N GLN A 96 6.34 -10.02 4.02
CA GLN A 96 5.83 -10.82 2.92
C GLN A 96 6.90 -11.79 2.40
N THR A 97 8.14 -11.33 2.22
CA THR A 97 9.27 -12.18 1.82
C THR A 97 9.53 -13.29 2.84
N ALA A 98 9.45 -12.99 4.15
CA ALA A 98 9.61 -14.00 5.22
C ALA A 98 8.52 -15.07 5.15
N ARG A 99 7.27 -14.66 4.90
CA ARG A 99 6.14 -15.60 4.72
C ARG A 99 6.31 -16.46 3.47
N HIS A 100 6.78 -15.89 2.37
CA HIS A 100 7.09 -16.65 1.15
C HIS A 100 8.22 -17.64 1.38
N PHE A 101 9.28 -17.25 2.11
CA PHE A 101 10.36 -18.15 2.49
C PHE A 101 9.84 -19.34 3.30
N PHE A 102 9.04 -19.10 4.34
CA PHE A 102 8.44 -20.16 5.14
C PHE A 102 7.62 -21.14 4.30
N ASN A 103 6.77 -20.62 3.41
CA ASN A 103 5.96 -21.47 2.52
C ASN A 103 6.82 -22.25 1.53
N HIS A 104 7.89 -21.64 1.00
CA HIS A 104 8.83 -22.30 0.09
C HIS A 104 9.58 -23.42 0.81
N TYR A 105 10.05 -23.18 2.03
CA TYR A 105 10.78 -24.15 2.83
C TYR A 105 9.91 -25.38 3.17
N HIS A 106 8.62 -25.17 3.48
CA HIS A 106 7.68 -26.26 3.79
C HIS A 106 7.46 -27.22 2.60
N ILE A 107 7.78 -26.84 1.36
CA ILE A 107 7.66 -27.74 0.20
C ILE A 107 8.77 -28.81 0.21
N TYR A 108 9.88 -28.57 0.91
CA TYR A 108 11.05 -29.47 0.94
C TYR A 108 11.17 -30.29 2.25
N LEU A 109 10.23 -30.09 3.17
CA LEU A 109 10.08 -30.85 4.43
C LEU A 109 9.07 -31.98 4.23
#